data_AF-A0A2S5LM34-F1
#
_entry.id   AF-A0A2S5LM34-F1
#
_cell.length_a   1.000
_cell.length_b   1.000
_cell.length_c   1.000
_cell.angle_alpha   90.00
_cell.angle_beta   90.00
_cell.angle_gamma   90.00
#
_symmetry.space_group_name_H-M   'P 1'
#
loop_
_entity.id
_entity.type
_entity.pdbx_description
1 polymer ?
#
loop_
_entity_poly.entity_id
_entity_poly.type
_entity_poly.pdbx_seq_one_letter_code
_entity_poly.pdbx_strand_id
1 'polypeptide(L)'
;MSTLTDTACSHEAACLHLHDIIQGKQLTAVFQPILDMQQSKFIGYEGLIRGPINSVLHTPMALFAMARKCGLVAELEYLARQTVLEAFASLQLPGKIFRVFVK
;
A
#
# COMPACT_ATOMS: atom_id res chain seq x y z
N MET A 1 30.06 -0.21 24.15
CA MET A 1 29.29 -1.48 24.17
C MET A 1 27.80 -1.19 24.42
N SER A 2 27.05 -0.67 23.43
CA SER A 2 25.59 -0.45 23.56
C SER A 2 24.90 -0.19 22.20
N THR A 3 24.92 -1.15 21.27
CA THR A 3 24.23 -0.98 19.96
C THR A 3 23.35 -2.16 19.53
N LEU A 4 23.39 -3.29 20.25
CA LEU A 4 22.68 -4.51 19.84
C LEU A 4 21.24 -4.62 20.40
N THR A 5 20.95 -3.97 21.53
CA THR A 5 19.62 -4.02 22.17
C THR A 5 18.63 -2.97 21.64
N ASP A 6 19.13 -1.82 21.14
CA ASP A 6 18.28 -0.72 20.67
C ASP A 6 17.66 -1.00 19.28
N THR A 7 18.42 -1.67 18.41
CA THR A 7 17.97 -2.00 17.05
C THR A 7 16.88 -3.07 17.04
N ALA A 8 16.94 -4.06 17.93
CA ALA A 8 15.95 -5.14 18.00
C ALA A 8 14.57 -4.64 18.47
N CYS A 9 14.54 -3.81 19.53
CA CYS A 9 13.31 -3.24 20.06
C CYS A 9 12.62 -2.32 19.04
N SER A 10 13.40 -1.51 18.30
CA SER A 10 12.87 -0.64 17.23
C SER A 10 12.31 -1.42 16.04
N HIS A 11 12.88 -2.58 15.72
CA HIS A 11 12.41 -3.43 14.63
C HIS A 11 11.08 -4.11 14.98
N GLU A 12 10.97 -4.65 16.19
CA GLU A 12 9.75 -5.29 16.68
C GLU A 12 8.59 -4.29 16.75
N ALA A 13 8.82 -3.09 17.29
CA ALA A 13 7.84 -2.01 17.31
C ALA A 13 7.36 -1.62 15.89
N ALA A 14 8.26 -1.58 14.92
CA ALA A 14 7.90 -1.27 13.53
C ALA A 14 7.07 -2.39 12.87
N CYS A 15 7.34 -3.65 13.20
CA CYS A 15 6.54 -4.78 12.71
C CYS A 15 5.15 -4.83 13.36
N LEU A 16 5.05 -4.50 14.65
CA LEU A 16 3.76 -4.35 15.34
C LEU A 16 2.94 -3.21 14.71
N HIS A 17 3.54 -2.06 14.46
CA HIS A 17 2.84 -0.94 13.81
C HIS A 17 2.33 -1.31 12.40
N LEU A 18 3.12 -2.04 11.61
CA LEU A 18 2.65 -2.55 10.32
C LEU A 18 1.50 -3.55 10.48
N HIS A 19 1.58 -4.44 11.48
CA HIS A 19 0.52 -5.37 11.78
C HIS A 19 -0.79 -4.65 12.12
N ASP A 20 -0.73 -3.58 12.93
CA ASP A 20 -1.89 -2.76 13.28
C ASP A 20 -2.51 -2.04 12.07
N ILE A 21 -1.68 -1.60 11.11
CA ILE A 21 -2.17 -1.05 9.83
C ILE A 21 -2.93 -2.11 9.05
N ILE A 22 -2.41 -3.34 9.00
CA ILE A 22 -3.01 -4.45 8.25
C ILE A 22 -4.33 -4.89 8.91
N GLN A 23 -4.32 -5.15 10.22
CA GLN A 23 -5.50 -5.60 10.95
C GLN A 23 -6.59 -4.52 11.01
N GLY A 24 -6.18 -3.27 11.21
CA GLY A 24 -7.09 -2.12 11.19
C GLY A 24 -7.55 -1.69 9.80
N LYS A 25 -7.12 -2.38 8.73
CA LYS A 25 -7.40 -2.05 7.33
C LYS A 25 -7.12 -0.58 6.99
N GLN A 26 -6.04 -0.02 7.53
CA GLN A 26 -5.74 1.41 7.49
C GLN A 26 -5.02 1.84 6.20
N LEU A 27 -5.36 1.19 5.08
CA LEU A 27 -4.89 1.58 3.76
C LEU A 27 -5.93 2.46 3.07
N THR A 28 -5.45 3.42 2.29
CA THR A 28 -6.26 4.25 1.41
C THR A 28 -5.84 4.02 -0.03
N ALA A 29 -6.80 3.87 -0.94
CA ALA A 29 -6.54 3.78 -2.37
C ALA A 29 -6.56 5.16 -3.02
N VAL A 30 -5.62 5.40 -3.94
CA VAL A 30 -5.64 6.54 -4.86
C VAL A 30 -5.48 6.02 -6.29
N PHE A 31 -6.11 6.69 -7.26
CA PHE A 31 -6.17 6.21 -8.64
C PHE A 31 -5.44 7.16 -9.58
N GLN A 32 -4.52 6.62 -10.37
CA GLN A 32 -3.85 7.35 -11.44
C GLN A 32 -4.42 6.94 -12.79
N PRO A 33 -4.86 7.89 -13.64
CA PRO A 33 -5.37 7.57 -14.96
C PRO A 33 -4.25 7.08 -15.88
N ILE A 34 -4.54 6.03 -16.64
CA ILE A 34 -3.67 5.49 -17.69
C ILE A 34 -4.20 5.99 -19.03
N LEU A 35 -3.34 6.66 -19.79
CA LEU A 35 -3.63 7.22 -21.11
C LEU A 35 -2.81 6.50 -22.17
N ASP A 36 -3.45 6.14 -23.28
CA ASP A 36 -2.75 5.79 -24.51
C ASP A 36 -2.23 7.09 -25.13
N MET A 37 -0.91 7.29 -25.10
CA MET A 37 -0.30 8.50 -25.65
C MET A 37 -0.33 8.55 -27.17
N GLN A 38 -0.42 7.39 -27.85
CA GLN A 38 -0.49 7.34 -29.31
C GLN A 38 -1.89 7.67 -29.81
N GLN A 39 -2.92 7.21 -29.08
CA GLN A 39 -4.33 7.42 -29.43
C GLN A 39 -4.99 8.56 -28.65
N SER A 40 -4.26 9.21 -27.73
CA SER A 40 -4.79 10.19 -26.76
C SER A 40 -6.07 9.70 -26.06
N LYS A 41 -6.13 8.40 -25.77
CA LYS A 41 -7.35 7.74 -25.30
C LYS A 41 -7.20 7.33 -23.85
N PHE A 42 -8.23 7.62 -23.05
CA PHE A 42 -8.33 7.09 -21.69
C PHE A 42 -8.50 5.57 -21.72
N ILE A 43 -7.60 4.86 -21.05
CA ILE A 43 -7.60 3.39 -20.99
C ILE A 43 -8.29 2.92 -19.69
N GLY A 44 -7.96 3.55 -18.56
CA GLY A 44 -8.50 3.22 -17.25
C GLY A 44 -7.63 3.76 -16.12
N TYR A 45 -7.55 3.03 -15.02
CA TYR A 45 -6.82 3.46 -13.83
C TYR A 45 -5.81 2.44 -13.33
N GLU A 46 -4.72 2.94 -12.77
CA GLU A 46 -3.84 2.23 -11.85
C GLU A 46 -4.19 2.60 -10.41
N GLY A 47 -4.40 1.59 -9.57
CA GLY A 47 -4.67 1.78 -8.14
C GLY A 47 -3.38 1.74 -7.35
N LEU A 48 -3.15 2.75 -6.51
CA LEU A 48 -2.03 2.85 -5.60
C LEU A 48 -2.54 2.84 -4.16
N ILE A 49 -1.81 2.19 -3.26
CA ILE A 49 -2.13 2.24 -1.83
C ILE A 49 -1.33 3.33 -1.10
N ARG A 50 -1.90 3.84 -0.02
CA ARG A 50 -1.25 4.71 0.97
C ARG A 50 -1.56 4.16 2.35
N GLY A 51 -0.58 4.17 3.23
CA GLY A 51 -0.81 3.94 4.66
C GLY A 51 -1.36 5.20 5.33
N PRO A 52 -1.52 5.17 6.67
CA PRO A 52 -2.05 6.29 7.43
C PRO A 52 -1.29 7.60 7.19
N ILE A 53 -2.03 8.70 7.14
CA ILE A 53 -1.44 10.05 7.05
C ILE A 53 -0.61 10.29 8.31
N ASN A 54 0.54 10.96 8.16
CA ASN A 54 1.53 11.21 9.22
C ASN A 54 2.24 9.95 9.77
N SER A 55 2.15 8.80 9.09
CA SER A 55 2.94 7.61 9.41
C SER A 55 4.19 7.53 8.54
N VAL A 56 5.29 7.01 9.09
CA VAL A 56 6.48 6.61 8.29
C VAL A 56 6.14 5.53 7.26
N LEU A 57 5.01 4.84 7.44
CA LEU A 57 4.45 3.85 6.53
C LEU A 57 3.36 4.45 5.61
N HIS A 58 3.36 5.77 5.37
CA HIS A 58 2.38 6.39 4.48
C HIS A 58 2.58 5.98 3.00
N THR A 59 3.83 5.84 2.55
CA THR A 59 4.13 5.55 1.15
C THR A 59 4.12 4.03 0.88
N PRO A 60 3.72 3.59 -0.34
CA PRO A 60 3.76 2.16 -0.69
C PRO A 60 5.16 1.58 -0.52
N MET A 61 6.19 2.31 -0.96
CA MET A 61 7.57 1.87 -0.85
C MET A 61 7.98 1.61 0.61
N ALA A 62 7.58 2.47 1.55
CA ALA A 62 7.85 2.27 2.97
C ALA A 62 7.06 1.08 3.56
N LEU A 63 5.78 0.92 3.19
CA LEU A 63 4.96 -0.23 3.59
C LEU A 63 5.60 -1.55 3.16
N PHE A 64 5.95 -1.68 1.88
CA PHE A 64 6.51 -2.92 1.35
C PHE A 64 7.94 -3.17 1.81
N ALA A 65 8.74 -2.12 2.03
CA ALA A 65 10.05 -2.26 2.65
C ALA A 65 9.93 -2.82 4.07
N MET A 66 8.98 -2.33 4.86
CA MET A 66 8.75 -2.85 6.22
C MET A 66 8.15 -4.26 6.19
N ALA A 67 7.17 -4.51 5.32
CA ALA A 67 6.55 -5.82 5.17
C ALA A 67 7.56 -6.91 4.82
N ARG A 68 8.53 -6.62 3.95
CA ARG A 68 9.63 -7.55 3.65
C ARG A 68 10.49 -7.86 4.86
N LYS A 69 10.79 -6.86 5.69
CA LYS A 69 11.57 -7.05 6.93
C LYS A 69 10.80 -7.83 7.98
N CYS A 70 9.48 -7.67 8.04
CA CYS A 70 8.61 -8.29 9.03
C CYS A 70 7.96 -9.60 8.57
N GLY A 71 8.17 -10.03 7.32
CA GLY A 71 7.54 -11.23 6.76
C GLY A 71 6.04 -11.10 6.46
N LEU A 72 5.50 -9.87 6.36
CA LEU A 72 4.06 -9.58 6.21
C LEU A 72 3.65 -9.13 4.80
N VAL A 73 4.45 -9.51 3.78
CA VAL A 73 4.23 -9.04 2.39
C VAL A 73 2.92 -9.54 1.84
N ALA A 74 2.60 -10.83 2.03
CA ALA A 74 1.41 -11.45 1.46
C ALA A 74 0.12 -10.84 2.03
N GLU A 75 0.09 -10.58 3.33
CA GLU A 75 -1.01 -9.95 4.05
C GLU A 75 -1.21 -8.50 3.57
N LEU A 76 -0.12 -7.75 3.42
CA LEU A 76 -0.18 -6.40 2.89
C LEU A 76 -0.67 -6.38 1.44
N GLU A 77 -0.20 -7.29 0.57
CA GLU A 77 -0.67 -7.39 -0.83
C GLU A 77 -2.15 -7.77 -0.91
N TYR A 78 -2.61 -8.66 -0.04
CA TYR A 78 -4.01 -9.04 0.05
C TYR A 78 -4.88 -7.84 0.40
N LEU A 79 -4.53 -7.13 1.48
CA LEU A 79 -5.24 -5.94 1.90
C LEU A 79 -5.19 -4.85 0.82
N ALA A 80 -4.03 -4.63 0.20
CA ALA A 80 -3.86 -3.64 -0.86
C ALA A 80 -4.83 -3.86 -2.03
N ARG A 81 -4.92 -5.10 -2.51
CA ARG A 81 -5.85 -5.47 -3.58
C ARG A 81 -7.30 -5.27 -3.15
N GLN A 82 -7.65 -5.70 -1.94
CA GLN A 82 -9.00 -5.53 -1.40
C GLN A 82 -9.39 -4.05 -1.33
N THR A 83 -8.57 -3.22 -0.68
CA THR A 83 -8.81 -1.77 -0.54
C THR A 83 -8.96 -1.08 -1.89
N VAL A 84 -8.12 -1.41 -2.87
CA VAL A 84 -8.20 -0.80 -4.20
C VAL A 84 -9.47 -1.20 -4.94
N LEU A 85 -9.86 -2.47 -4.90
CA LEU A 85 -11.08 -2.93 -5.57
C LEU A 85 -12.35 -2.35 -4.91
N GLU A 86 -12.40 -2.33 -3.57
CA GLU A 86 -13.51 -1.74 -2.82
C GLU A 86 -13.64 -0.24 -3.06
N ALA A 87 -12.52 0.50 -3.05
CA ALA A 87 -12.51 1.93 -3.37
C ALA A 87 -12.90 2.20 -4.82
N PHE A 88 -12.43 1.38 -5.77
CA PHE A 88 -12.78 1.53 -7.18
C PHE A 88 -14.28 1.32 -7.42
N ALA A 89 -14.85 0.27 -6.81
CA ALA A 89 -16.27 -0.04 -6.91
C ALA A 89 -17.15 1.05 -6.26
N SER A 90 -16.76 1.53 -5.07
CA SER A 90 -17.53 2.56 -4.35
C SER A 90 -17.51 3.93 -5.03
N LEU A 91 -16.39 4.32 -5.65
CA LEU A 91 -16.28 5.57 -6.41
C LEU A 91 -16.97 5.53 -7.78
N GLN A 92 -17.45 4.36 -8.22
CA GLN A 92 -18.11 4.17 -9.52
C GLN A 92 -17.29 4.74 -10.69
N LEU A 93 -15.98 4.58 -10.63
CA LEU A 93 -15.07 5.17 -11.62
C LEU A 93 -15.30 4.55 -13.01
N PRO A 94 -15.31 5.37 -14.07
CA PRO A 94 -15.47 4.86 -15.44
C PRO A 94 -14.24 4.08 -15.89
N GLY A 95 -14.43 3.10 -16.78
CA GLY A 95 -13.32 2.31 -17.33
C GLY A 95 -12.96 1.11 -16.47
N LYS A 96 -11.69 0.71 -16.49
CA LYS A 96 -11.20 -0.52 -15.84
C LYS A 96 -10.03 -0.24 -14.91
N ILE A 97 -9.89 -1.06 -13.87
CA ILE A 97 -8.66 -1.13 -13.10
C ILE A 97 -7.69 -2.08 -13.81
N PHE A 98 -6.50 -1.59 -14.15
CA PHE A 98 -5.50 -2.39 -14.87
C PHE A 98 -4.53 -3.08 -13.92
N ARG A 99 -4.15 -2.39 -12.85
CA ARG A 99 -3.14 -2.85 -11.92
C ARG A 99 -3.33 -2.24 -10.54
N VAL A 100 -3.00 -3.02 -9.52
CA VAL A 100 -2.74 -2.53 -8.17
C VAL A 100 -1.22 -2.43 -8.02
N PHE A 101 -0.68 -1.22 -7.95
CA PHE A 101 0.77 -1.03 -7.82
C PHE A 101 1.17 -1.25 -6.35
N VAL A 102 1.99 -2.29 -6.14
CA VAL A 102 2.48 -2.77 -4.84
C VAL A 102 4.01 -2.74 -4.73
N LYS A 103 4.70 -1.92 -5.53
CA LYS A 103 6.17 -1.88 -5.53
C LYS A 103 6.75 -0.93 -4.49
#